data_AF-A0A959HWD4-F1
#
_entry.id   AF-A0A959HWD4-F1
#
_cell.length_a   1.000
_cell.length_b   1.000
_cell.length_c   1.000
_cell.angle_alpha   90.00
_cell.angle_beta   90.00
_cell.angle_gamma   90.00
#
_symmetry.space_group_name_H-M   'P 1'
#
loop_
_entity.id
_entity.type
_entity.pdbx_description
1 polymer ?
#
loop_
_entity_poly.entity_id
_entity_poly.type
_entity_poly.pdbx_seq_one_letter_code
_entity_poly.pdbx_strand_id
1 'polypeptide(L)'
;SQKVRGNFLAGPQYASDGVTRLIDDGAEAADPDGKPVTFTPELNELFPNALRQAGVRIGKFEFKNGGRTSLSNDFPIFRYADVLLMKAEAQWRQNASSATALALVNQVRARAGVPDFTELTADNLLAERGREMFYENHRRTDLIRFGQYNKAWEFKPASQPFRNIYPIPRAQLDANPNLAQNPGY
;
A
#
# COMPACT_ATOMS: atom_id res chain seq x y z
N SER A 1 -17.85 -3.19 18.14
CA SER A 1 -16.46 -2.74 17.87
C SER A 1 -16.23 -2.73 16.37
N GLN A 2 -15.64 -1.67 15.81
CA GLN A 2 -15.20 -1.66 14.42
C GLN A 2 -14.22 -2.82 14.21
N LYS A 3 -14.52 -3.74 13.28
CA LYS A 3 -13.62 -4.85 12.98
C LYS A 3 -12.45 -4.33 12.14
N VAL A 4 -11.42 -3.83 12.80
CA VAL A 4 -10.10 -3.67 12.19
C VAL A 4 -9.56 -5.08 11.92
N ARG A 5 -9.42 -5.47 10.65
CA ARG A 5 -8.69 -6.70 10.28
C ARG A 5 -7.24 -6.30 10.02
N GLY A 6 -6.41 -6.31 11.07
CA GLY A 6 -5.02 -5.90 10.98
C GLY A 6 -4.90 -4.41 10.65
N ASN A 7 -4.51 -4.08 9.43
CA ASN A 7 -4.30 -2.69 8.99
C ASN A 7 -5.46 -2.10 8.16
N PHE A 8 -6.56 -2.84 8.02
CA PHE A 8 -7.66 -2.47 7.16
C PHE A 8 -8.98 -2.43 7.92
N LEU A 9 -9.80 -1.44 7.61
CA LEU A 9 -11.19 -1.32 8.04
C LEU A 9 -12.08 -1.93 6.97
N ALA A 10 -12.82 -2.97 7.35
CA ALA A 10 -13.69 -3.74 6.48
C ALA A 10 -15.00 -4.10 7.20
N GLY A 11 -16.03 -4.40 6.43
CA GLY A 11 -17.35 -4.82 6.89
C GLY A 11 -18.20 -3.66 7.42
N PRO A 12 -19.25 -3.99 8.21
CA PRO A 12 -20.13 -3.00 8.82
C PRO A 12 -19.37 -2.04 9.75
N GLN A 13 -19.56 -0.74 9.53
CA GLN A 13 -19.08 0.33 10.39
C GLN A 13 -20.13 0.79 11.40
N TYR A 14 -19.65 1.18 12.59
CA TYR A 14 -20.48 1.55 13.73
C TYR A 14 -19.98 2.86 14.35
N ALA A 15 -20.88 3.56 15.03
CA ALA A 15 -20.57 4.71 15.87
C ALA A 15 -19.69 4.29 17.07
N SER A 16 -19.28 5.28 17.87
CA SER A 16 -18.42 5.05 19.05
C SER A 16 -19.05 4.14 20.11
N ASP A 17 -20.38 4.00 20.11
CA ASP A 17 -21.10 3.04 20.96
C ASP A 17 -20.88 1.58 20.55
N GLY A 18 -20.33 1.34 19.36
CA GLY A 18 -20.07 0.02 18.81
C GLY A 18 -21.31 -0.77 18.40
N VAL A 19 -22.50 -0.14 18.41
CA VAL A 19 -23.82 -0.75 18.17
C VAL A 19 -24.57 -0.04 17.06
N THR A 20 -24.59 1.29 17.05
CA THR A 20 -25.31 2.08 16.06
C THR A 20 -24.57 2.04 14.72
N ARG A 21 -25.24 1.61 13.65
CA ARG A 21 -24.67 1.61 12.29
C ARG A 21 -24.41 3.05 11.83
N LEU A 22 -23.22 3.30 11.29
CA LEU A 22 -22.97 4.56 10.59
C LEU A 22 -23.79 4.60 9.30
N ILE A 23 -24.32 5.77 9.00
CA ILE A 23 -25.15 6.04 7.82
C ILE A 23 -24.41 7.00 6.90
N ASP A 24 -24.43 6.68 5.61
CA ASP A 24 -24.02 7.56 4.54
C ASP A 24 -25.27 8.06 3.80
N ASP A 25 -25.65 9.32 4.07
CA ASP A 25 -26.80 9.93 3.40
C ASP A 25 -26.56 10.19 1.91
N GLY A 26 -25.31 10.06 1.45
CA GLY A 26 -24.94 10.08 0.04
C GLY A 26 -24.96 8.71 -0.64
N ALA A 27 -25.42 7.64 0.03
CA ALA A 27 -25.55 6.33 -0.60
C ALA A 27 -26.48 6.38 -1.82
N GLU A 28 -26.05 5.77 -2.90
CA GLU A 28 -26.77 5.70 -4.17
C GLU A 28 -27.59 4.42 -4.27
N ALA A 29 -28.57 4.38 -5.17
CA ALA A 29 -29.40 3.18 -5.37
C ALA A 29 -28.59 1.94 -5.83
N ALA A 30 -27.40 2.16 -6.39
CA ALA A 30 -26.49 1.11 -6.81
C ALA A 30 -25.65 0.54 -5.66
N ASP A 31 -25.56 1.22 -4.51
CA ASP A 31 -24.82 0.73 -3.34
C ASP A 31 -25.54 -0.48 -2.72
N PRO A 32 -24.93 -1.69 -2.70
CA PRO A 32 -25.62 -2.93 -2.35
C PRO A 32 -26.20 -2.98 -0.94
N ASP A 33 -25.52 -2.37 0.05
CA ASP A 33 -25.99 -2.30 1.44
C ASP A 33 -26.79 -1.00 1.73
N GLY A 34 -27.06 -0.19 0.69
CA GLY A 34 -27.76 1.08 0.81
C GLY A 34 -27.05 2.10 1.72
N LYS A 35 -27.85 2.83 2.51
CA LYS A 35 -27.39 3.87 3.44
C LYS A 35 -26.42 3.40 4.53
N PRO A 36 -26.58 2.22 5.15
CA PRO A 36 -25.59 1.70 6.10
C PRO A 36 -24.17 1.59 5.52
N VAL A 37 -23.19 2.10 6.26
CA VAL A 37 -21.78 2.09 5.82
C VAL A 37 -21.17 0.69 5.98
N THR A 38 -20.97 -0.02 4.89
CA THR A 38 -20.23 -1.28 4.85
C THR A 38 -19.08 -1.16 3.87
N PHE A 39 -17.85 -1.45 4.32
CA PHE A 39 -16.69 -1.47 3.44
C PHE A 39 -16.40 -2.88 2.96
N THR A 40 -16.38 -3.09 1.65
CA THR A 40 -16.08 -4.39 1.04
C THR A 40 -14.65 -4.39 0.49
N PRO A 41 -13.91 -5.52 0.53
CA PRO A 41 -12.59 -5.58 -0.07
C PRO A 41 -12.59 -5.45 -1.60
N GLU A 42 -13.71 -5.75 -2.24
CA GLU A 42 -13.86 -5.67 -3.69
C GLU A 42 -13.96 -4.22 -4.17
N LEU A 43 -13.38 -3.97 -5.34
CA LEU A 43 -13.47 -2.71 -6.08
C LEU A 43 -14.23 -2.96 -7.37
N ASN A 44 -15.34 -2.25 -7.59
CA ASN A 44 -16.10 -2.40 -8.83
C ASN A 44 -15.46 -1.62 -9.99
N GLU A 45 -15.07 -0.36 -9.75
CA GLU A 45 -14.37 0.50 -10.70
C GLU A 45 -13.71 1.69 -9.97
N LEU A 46 -12.87 2.45 -10.68
CA LEU A 46 -12.31 3.71 -10.13
C LEU A 46 -13.24 4.91 -10.32
N PHE A 47 -13.92 4.98 -11.46
CA PHE A 47 -14.73 6.11 -11.92
C PHE A 47 -15.44 5.71 -13.22
N PRO A 48 -16.66 6.21 -13.52
CA PRO A 48 -17.45 7.15 -12.73
C PRO A 48 -18.33 6.56 -11.63
N ASN A 49 -18.64 5.26 -11.66
CA ASN A 49 -19.66 4.67 -10.79
C ASN A 49 -19.04 3.80 -9.67
N ALA A 50 -17.89 4.24 -9.13
CA ALA A 50 -17.26 3.54 -8.01
C ALA A 50 -18.24 3.50 -6.83
N LEU A 51 -18.52 2.29 -6.32
CA LEU A 51 -19.41 2.12 -5.18
C LEU A 51 -18.78 2.79 -3.95
N ARG A 52 -19.59 3.47 -3.16
CA ARG A 52 -19.12 4.16 -1.95
C ARG A 52 -18.66 3.16 -0.89
N GLN A 53 -19.21 1.96 -0.97
CA GLN A 53 -18.93 0.79 -0.14
C GLN A 53 -17.69 0.02 -0.58
N ALA A 54 -17.22 0.21 -1.82
CA ALA A 54 -16.10 -0.54 -2.37
C ALA A 54 -14.75 -0.11 -1.78
N GLY A 55 -13.87 -1.11 -1.64
CA GLY A 55 -12.54 -0.98 -1.08
C GLY A 55 -12.51 -0.93 0.44
N VAL A 56 -11.58 -1.68 1.04
CA VAL A 56 -11.23 -1.50 2.45
C VAL A 56 -10.62 -0.11 2.69
N ARG A 57 -10.82 0.44 3.89
CA ARG A 57 -10.17 1.69 4.29
C ARG A 57 -8.89 1.40 5.06
N ILE A 58 -7.90 2.27 4.89
CA ILE A 58 -6.59 2.09 5.49
C ILE A 58 -6.66 2.53 6.96
N GLY A 59 -6.37 1.60 7.86
CA GLY A 59 -6.31 1.81 9.31
C GLY A 59 -4.89 1.79 9.86
N LYS A 60 -3.85 1.80 9.02
CA LYS A 60 -2.44 1.67 9.43
C LYS A 60 -1.98 2.77 10.39
N PHE A 61 -2.37 4.01 10.09
CA PHE A 61 -2.06 5.17 10.91
C PHE A 61 -3.33 5.56 11.64
N GLU A 62 -3.45 5.10 12.88
CA GLU A 62 -4.67 5.24 13.67
C GLU A 62 -4.90 6.67 14.13
N PHE A 63 -6.18 7.02 14.23
CA PHE A 63 -6.62 8.27 14.83
C PHE A 63 -6.87 8.05 16.32
N LYS A 64 -6.34 8.95 17.15
CA LYS A 64 -6.69 8.98 18.57
C LYS A 64 -8.19 9.27 18.72
N ASN A 65 -8.90 8.49 19.53
CA ASN A 65 -10.30 8.77 19.84
C ASN A 65 -10.44 10.16 20.49
N GLY A 66 -11.38 10.97 19.99
CA GLY A 66 -11.51 12.39 20.35
C GLY A 66 -10.40 13.30 19.83
N GLY A 67 -9.56 12.81 18.91
CA GLY A 67 -8.53 13.58 18.23
C GLY A 67 -9.11 14.74 17.41
N ARG A 68 -8.36 15.84 17.32
CA ARG A 68 -8.68 16.97 16.44
C ARG A 68 -7.95 16.81 15.11
N THR A 69 -8.10 17.78 14.21
CA THR A 69 -7.45 17.81 12.89
C THR A 69 -5.92 17.71 12.95
N SER A 70 -5.31 18.10 14.07
CA SER A 70 -3.87 17.96 14.32
C SER A 70 -3.60 16.69 15.13
N LEU A 71 -3.09 15.66 14.46
CA LEU A 71 -2.66 14.41 15.09
C LEU A 71 -1.19 14.49 15.51
N SER A 72 -0.79 13.60 16.41
CA SER A 72 0.57 13.54 16.96
C SER A 72 1.31 12.24 16.58
N ASN A 73 0.82 11.52 15.56
CA ASN A 73 1.49 10.33 15.07
C ASN A 73 2.71 10.72 14.23
N ASP A 74 3.86 10.12 14.53
CA ASP A 74 5.04 10.24 13.68
C ASP A 74 4.88 9.39 12.41
N PHE A 75 5.46 9.85 11.31
CA PHE A 75 5.55 9.08 10.08
C PHE A 75 6.94 8.43 9.97
N PRO A 76 7.04 7.09 9.97
CA PRO A 76 8.33 6.41 9.94
C PRO A 76 8.98 6.53 8.56
N ILE A 77 9.99 7.38 8.45
CA ILE A 77 10.84 7.46 7.25
C ILE A 77 11.76 6.25 7.17
N PHE A 78 12.30 5.83 8.31
CA PHE A 78 13.11 4.62 8.44
C PHE A 78 12.62 3.79 9.60
N ARG A 79 12.66 2.47 9.43
CA ARG A 79 12.35 1.52 10.50
C ARG A 79 13.07 0.21 10.30
N TYR A 80 13.30 -0.48 11.41
CA TYR A 80 14.17 -1.65 11.43
C TYR A 80 13.73 -2.78 10.47
N ALA A 81 12.43 -3.01 10.33
CA ALA A 81 11.95 -4.03 9.39
C ALA A 81 12.30 -3.71 7.92
N ASP A 82 12.45 -2.43 7.53
CA ASP A 82 12.92 -2.10 6.18
C ASP A 82 14.39 -2.45 6.02
N VAL A 83 15.22 -2.16 7.02
CA VAL A 83 16.63 -2.55 7.04
C VAL A 83 16.79 -4.08 6.93
N LEU A 84 15.99 -4.84 7.67
CA LEU A 84 15.96 -6.29 7.60
C LEU A 84 15.61 -6.78 6.19
N LEU A 85 14.55 -6.24 5.59
CA LEU A 85 14.09 -6.65 4.26
C LEU A 85 15.03 -6.20 3.14
N MET A 86 15.67 -5.03 3.26
CA MET A 86 16.72 -4.59 2.32
C MET A 86 17.93 -5.50 2.38
N LYS A 87 18.39 -5.86 3.58
CA LYS A 87 19.50 -6.81 3.77
C LYS A 87 19.15 -8.20 3.24
N ALA A 88 17.93 -8.67 3.51
CA ALA A 88 17.45 -9.95 2.99
C ALA A 88 17.43 -9.97 1.46
N GLU A 89 16.92 -8.91 0.82
CA GLU A 89 16.93 -8.79 -0.64
C GLU A 89 18.35 -8.79 -1.20
N ALA A 90 19.26 -8.01 -0.62
CA ALA A 90 20.65 -7.95 -1.06
C ALA A 90 21.36 -9.32 -0.96
N GLN A 91 21.10 -10.09 0.10
CA GLN A 91 21.67 -11.42 0.26
C GLN A 91 21.01 -12.45 -0.67
N TRP A 92 19.69 -12.39 -0.86
CA TRP A 92 18.98 -13.26 -1.78
C TRP A 92 19.43 -13.04 -3.24
N ARG A 93 19.68 -11.79 -3.64
CA ARG A 93 20.21 -11.48 -4.99
C ARG A 93 21.62 -12.01 -5.22
N GLN A 94 22.42 -12.19 -4.17
CA GLN A 94 23.74 -12.82 -4.26
C GLN A 94 23.65 -14.35 -4.26
N ASN A 95 22.72 -14.90 -3.48
CA ASN A 95 22.45 -16.33 -3.42
C ASN A 95 20.97 -16.57 -3.10
N ALA A 96 20.22 -17.08 -4.08
CA ALA A 96 18.79 -17.33 -3.95
C ALA A 96 18.44 -18.32 -2.81
N SER A 97 19.37 -19.19 -2.43
CA SER A 97 19.23 -20.15 -1.32
C SER A 97 19.83 -19.65 -0.01
N SER A 98 20.05 -18.34 0.14
CA SER A 98 20.63 -17.75 1.36
C SER A 98 19.73 -17.98 2.59
N ALA A 99 20.20 -18.85 3.50
CA ALA A 99 19.54 -19.10 4.78
C ALA A 99 19.43 -17.83 5.64
N THR A 100 20.42 -16.93 5.55
CA THR A 100 20.37 -15.64 6.26
C THR A 100 19.28 -14.74 5.70
N ALA A 101 19.10 -14.69 4.37
CA ALA A 101 18.02 -13.91 3.77
C ALA A 101 16.64 -14.44 4.22
N LEU A 102 16.45 -15.75 4.17
CA LEU A 102 15.21 -16.40 4.63
C LEU A 102 14.93 -16.08 6.10
N ALA A 103 15.93 -16.21 6.96
CA ALA A 103 15.80 -15.91 8.39
C ALA A 103 15.42 -14.44 8.66
N LEU A 104 16.00 -13.48 7.91
CA LEU A 104 15.68 -12.05 8.06
C LEU A 104 14.23 -11.75 7.66
N VAL A 105 13.72 -12.37 6.59
CA VAL A 105 12.31 -12.24 6.19
C VAL A 105 11.39 -12.86 7.23
N ASN A 106 11.72 -14.05 7.73
CA ASN A 106 10.92 -14.75 8.73
C ASN A 106 10.90 -14.01 10.08
N GLN A 107 11.93 -13.23 10.44
CA GLN A 107 11.85 -12.34 11.61
C GLN A 107 10.71 -11.32 11.50
N VAL A 108 10.50 -10.74 10.31
CA VAL A 108 9.41 -9.77 10.06
C VAL A 108 8.05 -10.49 10.12
N ARG A 109 7.96 -11.68 9.52
CA ARG A 109 6.74 -12.50 9.48
C ARG A 109 6.33 -13.00 10.87
N ALA A 110 7.28 -13.49 11.66
CA ALA A 110 7.06 -13.92 13.03
C ALA A 110 6.54 -12.76 13.90
N ARG A 111 7.12 -11.56 13.78
CA ARG A 111 6.60 -10.36 14.48
C ARG A 111 5.17 -10.03 14.07
N ALA A 112 4.83 -10.22 12.80
CA ALA A 112 3.47 -10.02 12.28
C ALA A 112 2.50 -11.19 12.58
N GLY A 113 2.96 -12.27 13.22
CA GLY A 113 2.13 -13.43 13.55
C GLY A 113 1.65 -14.23 12.33
N VAL A 114 2.38 -14.19 11.21
CA VAL A 114 2.08 -14.96 10.00
C VAL A 114 3.07 -16.11 9.80
N PRO A 115 2.68 -17.23 9.16
CA PRO A 115 3.54 -18.41 9.03
C PRO A 115 4.87 -18.11 8.33
N ASP A 116 5.95 -18.76 8.73
CA ASP A 116 7.25 -18.59 8.08
C ASP A 116 7.25 -19.05 6.62
N PHE A 117 8.10 -18.44 5.81
CA PHE A 117 8.44 -18.99 4.50
C PHE A 117 9.44 -20.13 4.65
N THR A 118 9.32 -21.11 3.75
CA THR A 118 10.28 -22.21 3.62
C THR A 118 11.40 -21.87 2.63
N GLU A 119 11.15 -20.98 1.68
CA GLU A 119 12.11 -20.48 0.70
C GLU A 119 11.78 -19.06 0.25
N LEU A 120 12.74 -18.38 -0.37
CA LEU A 120 12.55 -17.04 -0.92
C LEU A 120 12.51 -17.06 -2.45
N THR A 121 11.52 -16.35 -2.99
CA THR A 121 11.37 -16.07 -4.42
C THR A 121 11.25 -14.56 -4.61
N ALA A 122 11.46 -14.09 -5.84
CA ALA A 122 11.25 -12.67 -6.17
C ALA A 122 9.83 -12.21 -5.78
N ASP A 123 8.84 -13.06 -6.05
CA ASP A 123 7.43 -12.76 -5.83
C ASP A 123 7.09 -12.70 -4.35
N ASN A 124 7.52 -13.68 -3.54
CA ASN A 124 7.18 -13.70 -2.12
C ASN A 124 7.91 -12.60 -1.34
N LEU A 125 9.13 -12.24 -1.74
CA LEU A 125 9.91 -11.16 -1.15
C LEU A 125 9.31 -9.80 -1.47
N LEU A 126 8.95 -9.55 -2.73
CA LEU A 126 8.26 -8.32 -3.13
C LEU A 126 6.87 -8.21 -2.49
N ALA A 127 6.17 -9.33 -2.35
CA ALA A 127 4.89 -9.36 -1.66
C ALA A 127 5.04 -9.06 -0.16
N GLU A 128 6.10 -9.56 0.49
CA GLU A 128 6.38 -9.26 1.90
C GLU A 128 6.73 -7.79 2.11
N ARG A 129 7.60 -7.22 1.25
CA ARG A 129 7.85 -5.77 1.27
C ARG A 129 6.57 -4.98 1.08
N GLY A 130 5.69 -5.42 0.19
CA GLY A 130 4.36 -4.83 0.00
C GLY A 130 3.49 -4.88 1.25
N ARG A 131 3.37 -6.04 1.90
CA ARG A 131 2.57 -6.22 3.13
C ARG A 131 3.11 -5.43 4.31
N GLU A 132 4.42 -5.38 4.44
CA GLU A 132 5.07 -4.72 5.56
C GLU A 132 5.04 -3.19 5.38
N MET A 133 5.41 -2.68 4.20
CA MET A 133 5.62 -1.25 3.90
C MET A 133 4.46 -0.55 3.20
N PHE A 134 3.27 -1.18 3.07
CA PHE A 134 2.14 -0.51 2.40
C PHE A 134 1.84 0.83 3.08
N TYR A 135 1.50 1.85 2.29
CA TYR A 135 1.24 3.20 2.77
C TYR A 135 2.43 3.93 3.43
N GLU A 136 3.66 3.45 3.20
CA GLU A 136 4.89 4.08 3.72
C GLU A 136 5.82 4.60 2.59
N ASN A 137 5.32 4.89 1.40
CA ASN A 137 6.10 5.43 0.26
C ASN A 137 7.19 4.52 -0.35
N HIS A 138 7.15 3.21 -0.12
CA HIS A 138 8.15 2.26 -0.67
C HIS A 138 7.70 1.55 -1.97
N ARG A 139 6.40 1.42 -2.21
CA ARG A 139 5.87 0.47 -3.21
C ARG A 139 6.36 0.73 -4.63
N ARG A 140 6.45 1.99 -5.05
CA ARG A 140 6.88 2.36 -6.41
C ARG A 140 8.32 1.92 -6.69
N THR A 141 9.25 2.26 -5.80
CA THR A 141 10.67 1.95 -5.97
C THR A 141 10.90 0.45 -5.90
N ASP A 142 10.22 -0.25 -4.99
CA ASP A 142 10.27 -1.72 -4.92
C ASP A 142 9.79 -2.37 -6.23
N LEU A 143 8.64 -1.95 -6.75
CA LEU A 143 8.12 -2.47 -8.03
C LEU A 143 9.08 -2.22 -9.20
N ILE A 144 9.77 -1.08 -9.24
CA ILE A 144 10.77 -0.77 -10.28
C ILE A 144 11.98 -1.70 -10.14
N ARG A 145 12.53 -1.87 -8.94
CA ARG A 145 13.70 -2.73 -8.67
C ARG A 145 13.44 -4.23 -8.93
N PHE A 146 12.18 -4.64 -8.89
CA PHE A 146 11.75 -6.01 -9.22
C PHE A 146 11.19 -6.15 -10.65
N GLY A 147 11.23 -5.09 -11.46
CA GLY A 147 10.75 -5.12 -12.85
C GLY A 147 9.23 -5.34 -12.99
N GLN A 148 8.45 -4.98 -11.96
CA GLN A 148 7.01 -5.19 -11.91
C GLN A 148 6.21 -3.91 -12.19
N TYR A 149 6.80 -2.72 -12.02
CA TYR A 149 6.07 -1.44 -12.09
C TYR A 149 5.36 -1.19 -13.43
N ASN A 150 5.94 -1.65 -14.53
CA ASN A 150 5.40 -1.43 -15.88
C ASN A 150 4.32 -2.44 -16.28
N LYS A 151 4.12 -3.51 -15.51
CA LYS A 151 3.07 -4.51 -15.79
C LYS A 151 1.68 -3.95 -15.55
N ALA A 152 0.69 -4.58 -16.18
CA ALA A 152 -0.71 -4.33 -15.86
C ALA A 152 -1.05 -4.94 -14.49
N TRP A 153 -1.92 -4.28 -13.75
CA TRP A 153 -2.62 -4.82 -12.59
C TRP A 153 -3.99 -4.14 -12.48
N GLU A 154 -4.73 -4.45 -11.43
CA GLU A 154 -6.07 -3.90 -11.22
C GLU A 154 -6.08 -2.36 -11.38
N PHE A 155 -6.92 -1.88 -12.30
CA PHE A 155 -7.05 -0.46 -12.68
C PHE A 155 -5.78 0.25 -13.18
N LYS A 156 -4.72 -0.49 -13.51
CA LYS A 156 -3.53 0.08 -14.13
C LYS A 156 -3.17 -0.72 -15.38
N PRO A 157 -3.23 -0.12 -16.58
CA PRO A 157 -2.71 -0.76 -17.77
C PRO A 157 -1.18 -0.93 -17.70
N ALA A 158 -0.63 -1.78 -18.57
CA ALA A 158 0.80 -1.83 -18.78
C ALA A 158 1.31 -0.46 -19.25
N SER A 159 2.51 -0.07 -18.82
CA SER A 159 3.10 1.24 -19.14
C SER A 159 4.49 1.09 -19.73
N GLN A 160 4.94 2.09 -20.49
CA GLN A 160 6.27 2.07 -21.09
C GLN A 160 7.38 2.31 -20.04
N PRO A 161 8.59 1.76 -20.22
CA PRO A 161 9.68 1.83 -19.24
C PRO A 161 10.10 3.24 -18.82
N PHE A 162 9.92 4.24 -19.69
CA PHE A 162 10.29 5.63 -19.39
C PHE A 162 9.49 6.22 -18.21
N ARG A 163 8.34 5.61 -17.85
CA ARG A 163 7.54 5.96 -16.66
C ARG A 163 8.21 5.61 -15.32
N ASN A 164 9.35 4.92 -15.34
CA ASN A 164 10.13 4.56 -14.15
C ASN A 164 10.82 5.78 -13.53
N ILE A 165 11.03 6.84 -14.32
CA ILE A 165 11.55 8.14 -13.87
C ILE A 165 10.45 9.18 -14.11
N TYR A 166 10.25 10.12 -13.19
CA TYR A 166 9.28 11.19 -13.36
C TYR A 166 9.77 12.24 -14.36
N PRO A 167 8.87 12.97 -15.06
CA PRO A 167 9.29 14.09 -15.89
C PRO A 167 9.87 15.20 -15.01
N ILE A 168 10.84 15.93 -15.55
CA ILE A 168 11.22 17.24 -15.00
C ILE A 168 10.01 18.17 -15.22
N PRO A 169 9.50 18.86 -14.18
CA PRO A 169 8.34 19.70 -14.38
C PRO A 169 8.64 20.89 -15.29
N ARG A 170 7.62 21.31 -16.05
CA ARG A 170 7.78 22.27 -17.16
C ARG A 170 8.38 23.61 -16.70
N ALA A 171 7.95 24.11 -15.54
CA ALA A 171 8.45 25.36 -14.98
C ALA A 171 9.98 25.34 -14.76
N GLN A 172 10.55 24.20 -14.35
CA GLN A 172 11.99 24.05 -14.16
C GLN A 172 12.75 24.06 -15.49
N LEU A 173 12.20 23.43 -16.54
CA LEU A 173 12.79 23.46 -17.88
C LEU A 173 12.77 24.88 -18.47
N ASP A 174 11.67 25.60 -18.29
CA ASP A 174 11.54 26.98 -18.80
C ASP A 174 12.48 27.95 -18.05
N ALA A 175 12.71 27.72 -16.76
CA ALA A 175 13.59 28.56 -15.93
C ALA A 175 15.09 28.27 -16.11
N ASN A 176 15.47 27.07 -16.55
CA ASN A 176 16.86 26.66 -16.68
C ASN A 176 17.13 25.91 -18.00
N PRO A 177 17.72 26.59 -19.01
CA PRO A 177 17.97 25.99 -20.32
C PRO A 177 19.04 24.87 -20.29
N ASN A 178 19.77 24.70 -19.18
CA ASN A 178 20.72 23.60 -19.03
C ASN A 178 20.05 22.28 -18.62
N LEU A 179 18.75 22.28 -18.29
CA LEU A 179 18.01 21.05 -17.99
C LEU A 179 17.51 20.41 -19.28
N ALA A 180 17.90 19.16 -19.49
CA ALA A 180 17.32 18.30 -20.53
C ALA A 180 16.24 17.41 -19.91
N GLN A 181 15.10 17.26 -20.60
CA GLN A 181 14.01 16.38 -20.16
C GLN A 181 14.46 14.91 -20.09
N ASN A 182 13.87 14.15 -19.17
CA ASN A 182 14.04 12.70 -19.12
C ASN A 182 13.50 12.04 -20.40
N PRO A 183 14.20 11.06 -20.98
CA PRO A 183 13.78 10.44 -22.24
C PRO A 183 12.33 9.94 -22.21
N GLY A 184 11.56 10.22 -23.26
CA GLY A 184 10.17 9.77 -23.44
C GLY A 184 9.07 10.71 -22.93
N TYR A 185 9.44 11.85 -22.32
CA TYR A 185 8.51 12.91 -21.88
C TYR A 185 8.57 14.16 -22.74
#